data_AF-A0A257JUT6-F1
#
_entry.id   AF-A0A257JUT6-F1
#
_cell.length_a   1.000
_cell.length_b   1.000
_cell.length_c   1.000
_cell.angle_alpha   90.00
_cell.angle_beta   90.00
_cell.angle_gamma   90.00
#
_symmetry.space_group_name_H-M   'P 1'
#
loop_
_entity.id
_entity.type
_entity.pdbx_description
1 polymer ?
#
loop_
_entity_poly.entity_id
_entity_poly.type
_entity_poly.pdbx_seq_one_letter_code
_entity_poly.pdbx_strand_id
1 'polypeptide(L)'
;MNARTGLIGVAALVLAGCGTTVKLLPENLSCPVASAQLDTTCTAPAQLADGATFEQLVHAGIDDRAALRACESRRAELARALRTCNQAVEKYLGEVREINKANAAKP
;
A
#
# COMPACT_ATOMS: atom_id res chain seq x y z
N MET A 1 18.99 77.89 3.42
CA MET A 1 18.38 77.76 2.07
C MET A 1 18.33 76.29 1.71
N ASN A 2 17.18 75.90 1.15
CA ASN A 2 16.75 74.55 0.73
C ASN A 2 17.70 74.00 -0.39
N ALA A 3 17.69 72.76 -0.86
CA ALA A 3 16.74 71.65 -0.83
C ALA A 3 17.42 70.34 -1.30
N ARG A 4 16.93 69.20 -0.78
CA ARG A 4 16.60 67.93 -1.47
C ARG A 4 17.42 67.48 -2.69
N THR A 5 18.10 66.33 -2.61
CA THR A 5 18.30 65.29 -3.66
C THR A 5 19.33 64.27 -3.12
N GLY A 6 19.21 62.96 -3.23
CA GLY A 6 18.21 62.09 -3.85
C GLY A 6 18.22 60.76 -3.11
N LEU A 7 17.02 60.33 -2.74
CA LEU A 7 16.73 59.06 -2.08
C LEU A 7 16.46 58.05 -3.20
N ILE A 8 17.49 57.58 -3.89
CA ILE A 8 17.35 56.59 -4.98
C ILE A 8 18.56 55.66 -4.95
N GLY A 9 18.35 54.41 -4.54
CA GLY A 9 19.41 53.41 -4.64
C GLY A 9 19.26 52.11 -3.84
N VAL A 10 18.13 51.82 -3.18
CA VAL A 10 17.96 50.55 -2.44
C VAL A 10 16.81 49.69 -2.97
N ALA A 11 16.13 50.11 -4.04
CA ALA A 11 14.97 49.41 -4.60
C ALA A 11 15.30 48.20 -5.51
N ALA A 12 16.57 47.78 -5.63
CA ALA A 12 16.97 46.74 -6.58
C ALA A 12 17.18 45.33 -5.96
N LEU A 13 17.02 45.16 -4.65
CA LEU A 13 17.33 43.88 -3.96
C LEU A 13 16.11 43.06 -3.53
N VAL A 14 14.88 43.51 -3.79
CA VAL A 14 13.65 42.80 -3.35
C VAL A 14 13.11 41.80 -4.39
N LEU A 15 13.76 41.68 -5.56
CA LEU A 15 13.34 40.73 -6.61
C LEU A 15 14.08 39.38 -6.55
N ALA A 16 15.02 39.19 -5.62
CA ALA A 16 15.65 37.91 -5.39
C ALA A 16 14.79 37.05 -4.47
N GLY A 17 13.92 36.24 -5.09
CA GLY A 17 13.51 34.97 -4.50
C GLY A 17 12.16 34.94 -3.82
N CYS A 18 11.07 35.05 -4.60
CA CYS A 18 9.97 34.12 -4.39
C CYS A 18 10.49 32.71 -4.73
N GLY A 19 11.25 32.11 -3.80
CA GLY A 19 11.67 30.71 -3.92
C GLY A 19 10.41 29.86 -3.95
N THR A 20 9.96 29.47 -5.14
CA THR A 20 8.87 28.51 -5.31
C THR A 20 9.36 27.17 -4.78
N THR A 21 9.19 26.98 -3.47
CA THR A 21 9.51 25.70 -2.83
C THR A 21 8.48 24.70 -3.35
N VAL A 22 8.90 23.88 -4.32
CA VAL A 22 8.03 22.86 -4.89
C VAL A 22 7.89 21.73 -3.87
N LYS A 23 6.69 21.59 -3.29
CA LYS A 23 6.39 20.51 -2.35
C LYS A 23 6.27 19.20 -3.13
N LEU A 24 7.22 18.28 -2.90
CA LEU A 24 7.23 16.96 -3.53
C LEU A 24 6.07 16.09 -3.01
N LEU A 25 5.59 15.18 -3.85
CA LEU A 25 4.58 14.21 -3.46
C LEU A 25 5.19 13.14 -2.54
N PRO A 26 4.49 12.74 -1.46
CA PRO A 26 4.96 11.73 -0.53
C PRO A 26 4.88 10.31 -1.12
N GLU A 27 5.81 9.43 -0.69
CA GLU A 27 5.94 8.03 -1.16
C GLU A 27 5.54 7.00 -0.08
N ASN A 28 4.42 7.20 0.63
CA ASN A 28 4.07 6.41 1.81
C ASN A 28 2.91 5.41 1.60
N LEU A 29 2.89 4.70 0.47
CA LEU A 29 1.94 3.61 0.23
C LEU A 29 2.57 2.26 0.51
N SER A 30 1.82 1.39 1.19
CA SER A 30 2.17 -0.01 1.42
C SER A 30 0.91 -0.87 1.36
N CYS A 31 1.10 -2.18 1.24
CA CYS A 31 0.03 -3.17 1.23
C CYS A 31 0.04 -3.94 2.55
N PRO A 32 -0.44 -3.35 3.66
CA PRO A 32 -0.40 -4.01 4.95
C PRO A 32 -1.36 -5.20 4.97
N VAL A 33 -0.89 -6.32 5.51
CA VAL A 33 -1.73 -7.45 5.89
C VAL A 33 -1.73 -7.50 7.40
N ALA A 34 -2.91 -7.55 8.01
CA ALA A 34 -2.96 -7.77 9.45
C ALA A 34 -2.43 -9.19 9.72
N SER A 35 -1.54 -9.35 10.70
CA SER A 35 -1.03 -10.68 11.08
C SER A 35 -2.17 -11.66 11.36
N ALA A 36 -3.26 -11.18 11.97
CA ALA A 36 -4.49 -11.96 12.19
C ALA A 36 -5.09 -12.58 10.90
N GLN A 37 -4.90 -11.97 9.74
CA GLN A 37 -5.36 -12.51 8.45
C GLN A 37 -4.40 -13.58 7.92
N LEU A 38 -3.10 -13.47 8.20
CA LEU A 38 -2.08 -14.47 7.87
C LEU A 38 -2.14 -15.68 8.79
N ASP A 39 -2.52 -15.47 10.05
CA ASP A 39 -2.67 -16.50 11.07
C ASP A 39 -3.98 -17.28 10.94
N THR A 40 -4.82 -16.95 9.95
CA THR A 40 -6.06 -17.69 9.69
C THR A 40 -5.73 -19.11 9.25
N THR A 41 -5.80 -20.06 10.17
CA THR A 41 -5.60 -21.48 9.90
C THR A 41 -6.83 -22.08 9.21
N CYS A 42 -6.61 -23.10 8.38
CA CYS A 42 -7.72 -23.92 7.90
C CYS A 42 -8.47 -24.56 9.07
N THR A 43 -9.78 -24.76 8.89
CA THR A 43 -10.59 -25.50 9.87
C THR A 43 -9.96 -26.87 10.14
N ALA A 44 -9.87 -27.23 11.42
CA ALA A 44 -9.40 -28.56 11.79
C ALA A 44 -10.36 -29.65 11.28
N PRO A 45 -9.87 -30.87 11.00
CA PRO A 45 -10.72 -31.99 10.62
C PRO A 45 -11.81 -32.26 11.67
N ALA A 46 -12.95 -32.77 11.21
CA ALA A 46 -14.03 -33.17 12.10
C ALA A 46 -13.56 -34.24 13.08
N GLN A 47 -13.86 -34.07 14.37
CA GLN A 47 -13.67 -35.13 15.35
C GLN A 47 -14.86 -36.09 15.30
N LEU A 48 -14.56 -37.37 15.13
CA LEU A 48 -15.54 -38.45 15.18
C LEU A 48 -15.53 -39.08 16.56
N ALA A 49 -16.72 -39.35 17.09
CA ALA A 49 -16.86 -40.05 18.37
C ALA A 49 -16.52 -41.54 18.21
N ASP A 50 -16.14 -42.17 19.33
CA ASP A 50 -15.98 -43.62 19.38
C ASP A 50 -17.30 -44.31 19.04
N GLY A 51 -17.25 -45.29 18.13
CA GLY A 51 -18.43 -45.98 17.60
C GLY A 51 -19.13 -45.25 16.45
N ALA A 52 -18.52 -44.21 15.87
CA ALA A 52 -19.03 -43.57 14.66
C ALA A 52 -19.28 -44.59 13.54
N THR A 53 -20.41 -44.43 12.85
CA THR A 53 -20.78 -45.32 11.74
C THR A 53 -19.91 -45.04 10.52
N PHE A 54 -19.85 -46.01 9.61
CA PHE A 54 -19.13 -45.83 8.35
C PHE A 54 -19.69 -44.65 7.52
N GLU A 55 -21.01 -44.45 7.52
CA GLU A 55 -21.65 -43.31 6.84
C GLU A 55 -21.18 -41.97 7.42
N GLN A 56 -21.06 -41.86 8.74
CA GLN A 56 -20.56 -40.66 9.41
C GLN A 56 -19.10 -40.38 9.06
N LEU A 57 -18.26 -41.43 8.99
CA LEU A 57 -16.87 -41.33 8.55
C LEU A 57 -16.76 -40.79 7.12
N VAL A 58 -17.60 -41.30 6.20
CA VAL A 58 -17.59 -40.89 4.79
C VAL A 58 -18.00 -39.43 4.63
N HIS A 59 -19.09 -39.01 5.29
CA HIS A 59 -19.54 -37.62 5.24
C HIS A 59 -18.49 -36.66 5.83
N ALA A 60 -17.96 -36.96 7.02
CA ALA A 60 -16.89 -36.16 7.63
C ALA A 60 -15.69 -36.01 6.68
N GLY A 61 -15.26 -37.10 6.03
CA GLY A 61 -14.16 -37.04 5.06
C GLY A 61 -14.47 -36.28 3.78
N ILE A 62 -15.73 -36.17 3.36
CA ILE A 62 -16.14 -35.32 2.23
C ILE A 62 -16.09 -33.85 2.64
N ASP A 63 -16.67 -33.53 3.80
CA ASP A 63 -16.77 -32.17 4.31
C ASP A 63 -15.39 -31.59 4.64
N ASP A 64 -14.52 -32.37 5.29
CA ASP A 64 -13.15 -31.97 5.58
C ASP A 64 -12.36 -31.66 4.29
N ARG A 65 -12.52 -32.49 3.25
CA ARG A 65 -11.87 -32.24 1.96
C ARG A 65 -12.40 -30.99 1.29
N ALA A 66 -13.70 -30.72 1.37
CA ALA A 66 -14.30 -29.49 0.85
C ALA A 66 -13.77 -28.26 1.61
N ALA A 67 -13.71 -28.32 2.94
CA ALA A 67 -13.20 -27.26 3.79
C ALA A 67 -11.72 -26.94 3.50
N LEU A 68 -10.88 -27.96 3.33
CA LEU A 68 -9.47 -27.81 2.97
C LEU A 68 -9.30 -27.13 1.61
N ARG A 69 -10.06 -27.55 0.59
CA ARG A 69 -10.04 -26.92 -0.74
C ARG A 69 -10.42 -25.44 -0.68
N ALA A 70 -11.47 -25.12 0.07
CA ALA A 70 -11.92 -23.74 0.25
C ALA A 70 -10.87 -22.88 1.00
N CYS A 71 -10.16 -23.46 1.97
CA CYS A 71 -9.06 -22.79 2.65
C CYS A 71 -7.92 -22.46 1.70
N GLU A 72 -7.45 -23.45 0.92
CA GLU A 72 -6.34 -23.27 -0.02
C GLU A 72 -6.69 -22.25 -1.13
N SER A 73 -7.94 -22.23 -1.61
CA SER A 73 -8.40 -21.21 -2.56
C SER A 73 -8.26 -19.80 -1.98
N ARG A 74 -8.74 -19.59 -0.75
CA ARG A 74 -8.65 -18.29 -0.07
C ARG A 74 -7.21 -17.85 0.18
N ARG A 75 -6.31 -18.79 0.53
CA ARG A 75 -4.88 -18.50 0.67
C ARG A 75 -4.25 -18.08 -0.66
N ALA A 76 -4.59 -18.77 -1.75
CA ALA A 76 -4.10 -18.44 -3.08
C ALA A 76 -4.62 -17.08 -3.58
N GLU A 77 -5.87 -16.74 -3.25
CA GLU A 77 -6.47 -15.43 -3.54
C GLU A 77 -5.79 -14.30 -2.76
N LEU A 78 -5.56 -14.49 -1.46
CA LEU A 78 -4.84 -13.51 -0.63
C LEU A 78 -3.43 -13.27 -1.18
N ALA A 79 -2.70 -14.34 -1.50
CA ALA A 79 -1.36 -14.23 -2.09
C ALA A 79 -1.38 -13.50 -3.44
N ARG A 80 -2.41 -13.72 -4.27
CA ARG A 80 -2.60 -12.98 -5.53
C ARG A 80 -2.88 -11.50 -5.28
N ALA A 81 -3.83 -11.19 -4.40
CA ALA A 81 -4.20 -9.81 -4.07
C ALA A 81 -2.99 -9.02 -3.57
N LEU A 82 -2.14 -9.65 -2.74
CA LEU A 82 -0.92 -9.03 -2.23
C LEU A 82 0.09 -8.71 -3.32
N ARG A 83 0.34 -9.66 -4.23
CA ARG A 83 1.23 -9.41 -5.37
C ARG A 83 0.70 -8.28 -6.24
N THR A 84 -0.60 -8.28 -6.56
CA THR A 84 -1.23 -7.23 -7.35
C THR A 84 -1.14 -5.87 -6.66
N CYS A 85 -1.39 -5.82 -5.35
CA CYS A 85 -1.28 -4.58 -4.57
C CYS A 85 0.16 -4.04 -4.61
N ASN A 86 1.15 -4.89 -4.33
CA ASN A 86 2.57 -4.47 -4.33
C ASN A 86 3.00 -3.95 -5.71
N GLN A 87 2.61 -4.62 -6.80
CA GLN A 87 2.89 -4.15 -8.16
C GLN A 87 2.25 -2.80 -8.46
N ALA A 88 1.01 -2.58 -8.00
CA ALA A 88 0.33 -1.30 -8.19
C ALA A 88 1.00 -0.17 -7.39
N VAL A 89 1.42 -0.46 -6.15
CA VAL A 89 2.17 0.50 -5.31
C VAL A 89 3.51 0.84 -5.94
N GLU A 90 4.28 -0.15 -6.40
CA GLU A 90 5.58 0.07 -7.05
C GLU A 90 5.43 0.95 -8.31
N LYS A 91 4.41 0.66 -9.14
CA LYS A 91 4.11 1.46 -10.33
C LYS A 91 3.79 2.90 -9.95
N TYR A 92 2.87 3.10 -9.01
CA TYR A 92 2.45 4.44 -8.56
C TYR A 92 3.62 5.23 -7.98
N LEU A 93 4.43 4.61 -7.10
CA LEU A 93 5.61 5.27 -6.52
C LEU A 93 6.66 5.58 -7.60
N GLY A 94 6.79 4.74 -8.62
CA GLY A 94 7.59 5.04 -9.81
C GLY A 94 7.13 6.31 -10.52
N GLU A 95 5.83 6.44 -10.78
CA GLU A 95 5.23 7.64 -11.39
C GLU A 95 5.43 8.90 -10.53
N VAL A 96 5.22 8.78 -9.20
CA VAL A 96 5.47 9.87 -8.25
C VAL A 96 6.93 10.33 -8.29
N ARG A 97 7.89 9.40 -8.34
CA ARG A 97 9.31 9.73 -8.45
C ARG A 97 9.65 10.47 -9.74
N GLU A 98 9.09 10.06 -10.87
CA GLU A 98 9.31 10.75 -12.14
C GLU A 98 8.70 12.17 -12.14
N ILE A 99 7.51 12.34 -11.57
CA ILE A 99 6.90 13.67 -11.39
C ILE A 99 7.75 14.54 -10.47
N ASN A 100 8.23 14.00 -9.35
CA ASN A 100 9.08 14.71 -8.41
C ASN A 100 10.42 15.12 -9.06
N LYS A 101 11.04 14.25 -9.87
CA LYS A 101 12.24 14.58 -10.65
C LYS A 101 11.99 15.71 -11.65
N ALA A 102 10.90 15.62 -12.43
CA ALA A 102 10.55 16.65 -13.41
C ALA A 102 10.28 18.01 -12.75
N ASN A 103 9.63 18.01 -11.59
CA ASN A 103 9.35 19.19 -10.79
C ASN A 103 10.61 19.79 -10.14
N ALA A 104 11.55 18.95 -9.70
CA ALA A 104 12.84 19.39 -9.15
C ALA A 104 13.79 19.97 -10.20
N ALA A 105 13.65 19.56 -11.47
CA ALA A 105 14.45 20.05 -12.60
C ALA A 105 13.93 21.37 -13.18
N LYS A 106 12.80 21.89 -12.70
CA LYS A 106 12.20 23.15 -13.17
C LYS A 106 12.84 24.34 -12.41
N PRO A 107 13.36 25.37 -13.11
CA PRO A 107 14.05 26.50 -12.49
C PRO A 107 13.13 27.39 -11.66
#